data_AF-A0AAJ0M5W9-F1
#
_entry.id   AF-A0AAJ0M5W9-F1
#
_cell.length_a   1.000
_cell.length_b   1.000
_cell.length_c   1.000
_cell.angle_alpha   90.00
_cell.angle_beta   90.00
_cell.angle_gamma   90.00
#
_symmetry.space_group_name_H-M   'P 1'
#
loop_
_entity.id
_entity.type
_entity.pdbx_description
1 polymer ?
#
loop_
_entity_poly.entity_id
_entity_poly.type
_entity_poly.pdbx_seq_one_letter_code
_entity_poly.pdbx_strand_id
1 'polypeptide(L)'
;MSDSNNRDSNGSPAHRNSFADAQQRLAARRQAREAEVAARLATQQSASQLRTRIAATQSPLLRRIGTSTLSLWDTISSREGTRPAFRVGQVDAELLDEELVELLRGQVGDALKYIGGRVGGGGAGSSHPLLHDWEAEISLALRAVLFKLTVWDHDATYGAALQNLTYTDARRDGPTLVPPTRWQKSLYGLVTVGGRYLWAKWEDWLLEQDDGYEGPSPGVQRLSRWTSTLSTMHAAAAFASFLVFLLHGRYRTLLDRILRMRLAPPTSQVSREVSFEYLNRQLVWHAFTEFLLFVLPLVGINRWKRWLARTWRKTKKIMSTGAEGAADEKKGEYAFLPERTCAICYEDQNSATNENELMAAASSGVVGSAQTDVTNPYEAIPCGCIYCFVCLATRIEREEGEGWPCLRCGELIKECKPWAGDVLEPEVKPPAPKTVVFADDVKSPSDEEDDAHEGTPQVLVEDDADMSLENLRPQTPSVASDQADNSGGFESEDYEAEEDELAEDMAR
;
A
#
# COMPACT_ATOMS: atom_id res chain seq x y z
N MET A 1 -27.26 51.68 -58.51
CA MET A 1 -27.49 50.23 -58.56
C MET A 1 -26.12 49.57 -58.51
N SER A 2 -25.76 48.81 -57.48
CA SER A 2 -26.29 47.46 -57.14
C SER A 2 -25.82 46.42 -58.16
N ASP A 3 -25.26 45.27 -57.77
CA ASP A 3 -24.80 44.78 -56.45
C ASP A 3 -23.88 43.56 -56.70
N SER A 4 -23.18 43.08 -55.66
CA SER A 4 -22.61 41.70 -55.53
C SER A 4 -21.96 41.01 -56.75
N ASN A 5 -20.71 40.55 -56.67
CA ASN A 5 -20.44 39.35 -55.86
C ASN A 5 -18.97 39.19 -55.45
N ASN A 6 -18.77 38.84 -54.18
CA ASN A 6 -17.48 38.44 -53.60
C ASN A 6 -17.20 36.95 -53.87
N ARG A 7 -15.92 36.57 -54.01
CA ARG A 7 -15.44 35.20 -53.74
C ARG A 7 -13.92 35.12 -53.54
N ASP A 8 -13.48 35.77 -52.46
CA ASP A 8 -12.52 35.21 -51.49
C ASP A 8 -11.31 34.43 -52.05
N SER A 9 -10.37 35.15 -52.67
CA SER A 9 -9.00 34.66 -52.84
C SER A 9 -8.21 34.82 -51.53
N ASN A 10 -8.51 34.01 -50.50
CA ASN A 10 -7.73 34.02 -49.25
C ASN A 10 -7.59 32.62 -48.60
N GLY A 11 -6.99 31.68 -49.33
CA GLY A 11 -6.55 30.40 -48.79
C GLY A 11 -5.24 30.57 -48.01
N SER A 12 -5.32 30.57 -46.67
CA SER A 12 -4.18 30.79 -45.78
C SER A 12 -2.96 29.88 -46.09
N PRO A 13 -1.73 30.40 -46.13
CA PRO A 13 -0.55 29.64 -46.58
C PRO A 13 -0.20 28.45 -45.68
N ALA A 14 -0.60 28.47 -44.40
CA ALA A 14 -0.32 27.40 -43.45
C ALA A 14 -0.82 26.00 -43.90
N HIS A 15 -1.98 25.95 -44.57
CA HIS A 15 -2.61 24.66 -44.89
C HIS A 15 -1.98 23.94 -46.09
N ARG A 16 -1.20 24.65 -46.92
CA ARG A 16 -0.44 24.05 -48.04
C ARG A 16 0.86 23.38 -47.56
N ASN A 17 1.53 23.99 -46.60
CA ASN A 17 2.75 23.43 -46.00
C ASN A 17 2.42 22.13 -45.25
N SER A 18 1.40 22.14 -44.38
CA SER A 18 0.94 20.94 -43.65
C SER A 18 0.72 19.70 -44.53
N PHE A 19 0.15 19.86 -45.73
CA PHE A 19 -0.02 18.74 -46.67
C PHE A 19 1.29 18.32 -47.34
N ALA A 20 2.16 19.27 -47.70
CA ALA A 20 3.50 18.97 -48.22
C ALA A 20 4.36 18.24 -47.19
N ASP A 21 4.33 18.67 -45.92
CA ASP A 21 5.06 18.06 -44.81
C ASP A 21 4.52 16.66 -44.49
N ALA A 22 3.20 16.47 -44.55
CA ALA A 22 2.59 15.15 -44.45
C ALA A 22 3.02 14.22 -45.62
N GLN A 23 3.13 14.75 -46.85
CA GLN A 23 3.66 13.99 -47.99
C GLN A 23 5.15 13.66 -47.82
N GLN A 24 5.97 14.57 -47.31
CA GLN A 24 7.39 14.32 -47.01
C GLN A 24 7.55 13.24 -45.92
N ARG A 25 6.80 13.33 -44.82
CA ARG A 25 6.75 12.30 -43.75
C ARG A 25 6.34 10.92 -44.32
N LEU A 26 5.40 10.89 -45.27
CA LEU A 26 5.01 9.65 -45.96
C LEU A 26 6.07 9.13 -46.94
N ALA A 27 6.80 10.01 -47.63
CA ALA A 27 7.91 9.64 -48.52
C ALA A 27 9.09 9.06 -47.73
N ALA A 28 9.50 9.72 -46.65
CA ALA A 28 10.53 9.23 -45.73
C ALA A 28 10.17 7.85 -45.15
N ARG A 29 8.90 7.63 -44.76
CA ARG A 29 8.40 6.31 -44.32
C ARG A 29 8.33 5.24 -45.42
N ARG A 30 8.37 5.61 -46.71
CA ARG A 30 8.53 4.64 -47.81
C ARG A 30 10.00 4.31 -48.01
N GLN A 31 10.86 5.33 -48.11
CA GLN A 31 12.31 5.16 -48.24
C GLN A 31 12.91 4.34 -47.08
N ALA A 32 12.49 4.59 -45.84
CA ALA A 32 12.91 3.79 -44.69
C ALA A 32 12.50 2.31 -44.82
N ARG A 33 11.27 2.02 -45.28
CA ARG A 33 10.81 0.63 -45.51
C ARG A 33 11.51 -0.03 -46.69
N GLU A 34 11.80 0.72 -47.75
CA GLU A 34 12.56 0.22 -48.90
C GLU A 34 14.02 -0.08 -48.51
N ALA A 35 14.64 0.78 -47.69
CA ALA A 35 15.96 0.54 -47.11
C ALA A 35 15.98 -0.66 -46.15
N GLU A 36 14.98 -0.82 -45.28
CA GLU A 36 14.84 -2.01 -44.43
C GLU A 36 14.68 -3.30 -45.26
N VAL A 37 13.87 -3.27 -46.32
CA VAL A 37 13.68 -4.42 -47.23
C VAL A 37 14.97 -4.72 -47.99
N ALA A 38 15.67 -3.70 -48.49
CA ALA A 38 16.97 -3.87 -49.16
C ALA A 38 18.03 -4.44 -48.20
N ALA A 39 18.08 -3.97 -46.95
CA ALA A 39 18.97 -4.51 -45.92
C ALA A 39 18.65 -5.97 -45.59
N ARG A 40 17.37 -6.35 -45.47
CA ARG A 40 16.94 -7.75 -45.29
C ARG A 40 17.28 -8.63 -46.48
N LEU A 41 17.17 -8.11 -47.71
CA LEU A 41 17.60 -8.84 -48.90
C LEU A 41 19.12 -9.01 -48.95
N ALA A 42 19.89 -8.00 -48.56
CA ALA A 42 21.35 -8.08 -48.48
C ALA A 42 21.83 -9.09 -47.42
N THR A 43 21.20 -9.15 -46.24
CA THR A 43 21.53 -10.16 -45.21
C THR A 43 21.10 -11.57 -45.63
N GLN A 44 19.96 -11.73 -46.33
CA GLN A 44 19.59 -13.01 -46.94
C GLN A 44 20.59 -13.44 -48.02
N GLN A 45 21.07 -12.51 -48.84
CA GLN A 45 22.07 -12.79 -49.87
C GLN A 45 23.41 -13.21 -49.25
N SER A 46 23.93 -12.51 -48.24
CA SER A 46 25.19 -12.89 -47.59
C SER A 46 25.09 -14.25 -46.88
N ALA A 47 23.98 -14.54 -46.20
CA ALA A 47 23.70 -15.86 -45.63
C ALA A 47 23.65 -16.96 -46.72
N SER A 48 23.06 -16.67 -47.89
CA SER A 48 23.04 -17.62 -49.01
C SER A 48 24.43 -17.90 -49.58
N GLN A 49 25.31 -16.89 -49.64
CA GLN A 49 26.70 -17.04 -50.11
C GLN A 49 27.56 -17.87 -49.14
N LEU A 50 27.34 -17.76 -47.83
CA LEU A 50 27.98 -18.64 -46.84
C LEU A 50 27.52 -20.09 -47.01
N ARG A 51 26.21 -20.31 -47.21
CA ARG A 51 25.65 -21.65 -47.47
C ARG A 51 26.20 -22.26 -48.76
N THR A 52 26.35 -21.51 -49.85
CA THR A 52 26.94 -22.05 -51.10
C THR A 52 28.42 -22.38 -50.95
N ARG A 53 29.22 -21.54 -50.29
CA ARG A 53 30.63 -21.84 -49.97
C ARG A 53 30.77 -23.11 -49.14
N ILE A 54 29.89 -23.33 -48.16
CA ILE A 54 29.96 -24.49 -47.26
C ILE A 54 29.41 -25.76 -47.94
N ALA A 55 28.40 -25.63 -48.80
CA ALA A 55 27.94 -26.71 -49.68
C ALA A 55 28.99 -27.14 -50.73
N ALA A 56 29.85 -26.21 -51.16
CA ALA A 56 30.97 -26.45 -52.08
C ALA A 56 32.24 -27.03 -51.42
N THR A 57 32.23 -27.26 -50.10
CA THR A 57 33.37 -27.94 -49.43
C THR A 57 33.48 -29.39 -49.86
N GLN A 58 34.71 -29.84 -50.15
CA GLN A 58 34.96 -31.16 -50.74
C GLN A 58 34.81 -32.33 -49.75
N SER A 59 34.78 -32.08 -48.44
CA SER A 59 34.71 -33.13 -47.43
C SER A 59 33.26 -33.41 -46.98
N PRO A 60 32.77 -34.66 -47.09
CA PRO A 60 31.36 -35.00 -46.82
C PRO A 60 30.96 -34.81 -45.35
N LEU A 61 31.91 -34.94 -44.42
CA LEU A 61 31.69 -34.72 -42.99
C LEU A 61 31.48 -33.23 -42.67
N LEU A 62 32.33 -32.33 -43.19
CA LEU A 62 32.14 -30.89 -42.98
C LEU A 62 30.88 -30.39 -43.68
N ARG A 63 30.51 -30.95 -44.84
CA ARG A 63 29.23 -30.63 -45.48
C ARG A 63 28.03 -31.03 -44.61
N ARG A 64 28.04 -32.22 -43.99
CA ARG A 64 26.92 -32.73 -43.15
C ARG A 64 26.84 -32.03 -41.78
N ILE A 65 27.99 -31.73 -41.17
CA ILE A 65 28.04 -31.03 -39.88
C ILE A 65 27.75 -29.54 -40.10
N GLY A 66 28.44 -28.88 -41.04
CA GLY A 66 28.28 -27.45 -41.32
C GLY A 66 26.86 -27.08 -41.74
N THR A 67 26.19 -27.86 -42.60
CA THR A 67 24.80 -27.54 -42.98
C THR A 67 23.81 -27.71 -41.83
N SER A 68 24.01 -28.69 -40.95
CA SER A 68 23.14 -28.89 -39.78
C SER A 68 23.41 -27.84 -38.69
N THR A 69 24.66 -27.56 -38.34
CA THR A 69 25.01 -26.52 -37.36
C THR A 69 24.64 -25.12 -37.84
N LEU A 70 24.76 -24.79 -39.13
CA LEU A 70 24.28 -23.52 -39.67
C LEU A 70 22.76 -23.42 -39.67
N SER A 71 22.02 -24.49 -39.95
CA SER A 71 20.55 -24.44 -39.85
C SER A 71 20.06 -24.22 -38.41
N LEU A 72 20.77 -24.78 -37.44
CA LEU A 72 20.54 -24.54 -36.02
C LEU A 72 21.01 -23.14 -35.62
N TRP A 73 22.15 -22.67 -36.12
CA TRP A 73 22.65 -21.32 -35.82
C TRP A 73 21.79 -20.22 -36.45
N ASP A 74 21.35 -20.38 -37.70
CA ASP A 74 20.45 -19.45 -38.39
C ASP A 74 19.07 -19.42 -37.72
N THR A 75 18.53 -20.58 -37.29
CA THR A 75 17.29 -20.58 -36.50
C THR A 75 17.50 -19.91 -35.15
N ILE A 76 18.58 -20.20 -34.43
CA ILE A 76 18.93 -19.58 -33.14
C ILE A 76 19.16 -18.06 -33.27
N SER A 77 19.84 -17.61 -34.33
CA SER A 77 20.22 -16.19 -34.54
C SER A 77 19.20 -15.36 -35.32
N SER A 78 18.21 -15.97 -35.98
CA SER A 78 17.12 -15.24 -36.64
C SER A 78 16.32 -14.40 -35.62
N ARG A 79 16.55 -13.09 -35.67
CA ARG A 79 16.07 -12.10 -34.69
C ARG A 79 14.71 -11.52 -35.07
N GLU A 80 14.01 -12.18 -36.00
CA GLU A 80 12.66 -11.90 -36.50
C GLU A 80 11.54 -12.26 -35.51
N GLY A 81 11.86 -12.91 -34.39
CA GLY A 81 10.95 -13.01 -33.25
C GLY A 81 10.78 -11.65 -32.56
N THR A 82 9.53 -11.20 -32.39
CA THR A 82 9.11 -9.92 -31.80
C THR A 82 10.03 -9.39 -30.69
N ARG A 83 10.31 -8.08 -30.73
CA ARG A 83 11.14 -7.32 -29.76
C ARG A 83 11.01 -7.85 -28.33
N PRO A 84 12.11 -7.97 -27.55
CA PRO A 84 12.17 -8.72 -26.29
C PRO A 84 11.10 -8.32 -25.26
N ALA A 85 10.64 -7.07 -25.27
CA ALA A 85 9.56 -6.54 -24.43
C ALA A 85 8.27 -7.39 -24.43
N PHE A 86 7.98 -8.13 -25.50
CA PHE A 86 6.73 -8.89 -25.64
C PHE A 86 6.75 -10.28 -24.95
N ARG A 87 7.94 -10.78 -24.54
CA ARG A 87 8.10 -12.13 -23.97
C ARG A 87 7.49 -12.23 -22.57
N VAL A 88 7.68 -11.19 -21.75
CA VAL A 88 7.13 -11.12 -20.39
C VAL A 88 5.61 -11.17 -20.44
N GLY A 89 4.98 -10.34 -21.28
CA GLY A 89 3.51 -10.33 -21.44
C GLY A 89 2.92 -11.68 -21.88
N GLN A 90 3.62 -12.47 -22.70
CA GLN A 90 3.16 -13.83 -23.06
C GLN A 90 3.17 -14.82 -21.88
N VAL A 91 4.13 -14.67 -20.95
CA VAL A 91 4.25 -15.54 -19.77
C VAL A 91 3.30 -15.06 -18.66
N ASP A 92 3.23 -13.75 -18.46
CA ASP A 92 2.31 -13.08 -17.52
C ASP A 92 0.85 -13.41 -17.87
N ALA A 93 0.50 -13.43 -19.17
CA ALA A 93 -0.79 -13.89 -19.66
C ALA A 93 -1.13 -15.34 -19.23
N GLU A 94 -0.15 -16.26 -19.27
CA GLU A 94 -0.35 -17.66 -18.88
C GLU A 94 -0.50 -17.83 -17.36
N LEU A 95 0.25 -17.04 -16.57
CA LEU A 95 0.10 -17.01 -15.11
C LEU A 95 -1.29 -16.50 -14.72
N LEU A 96 -1.71 -15.37 -15.28
CA LEU A 96 -3.04 -14.77 -15.05
C LEU A 96 -4.20 -15.71 -15.45
N ASP A 97 -4.01 -16.54 -16.49
CA ASP A 97 -5.02 -17.52 -16.92
C ASP A 97 -5.19 -18.66 -15.90
N GLU A 98 -4.11 -19.16 -15.27
CA GLU A 98 -4.24 -20.17 -14.21
C GLU A 98 -4.74 -19.58 -12.89
N GLU A 99 -4.24 -18.40 -12.49
CA GLU A 99 -4.74 -17.66 -11.31
C GLU A 99 -6.24 -17.38 -11.41
N LEU A 100 -6.74 -16.96 -12.59
CA LEU A 100 -8.17 -16.77 -12.82
C LEU A 100 -8.96 -18.08 -12.58
N VAL A 101 -8.46 -19.21 -13.08
CA VAL A 101 -9.13 -20.51 -12.90
C VAL A 101 -9.12 -20.93 -11.43
N GLU A 102 -8.04 -20.70 -10.71
CA GLU A 102 -7.94 -21.00 -9.28
C GLU A 102 -8.88 -20.12 -8.44
N LEU A 103 -8.91 -18.81 -8.70
CA LEU A 103 -9.82 -17.87 -8.03
C LEU A 103 -11.29 -18.20 -8.30
N LEU A 104 -11.66 -18.45 -9.56
CA LEU A 104 -13.04 -18.82 -9.92
C LEU A 104 -13.43 -20.19 -9.33
N ARG A 105 -12.50 -21.15 -9.28
CA ARG A 105 -12.72 -22.43 -8.58
C ARG A 105 -12.97 -22.22 -7.09
N GLY A 106 -12.17 -21.39 -6.42
CA GLY A 106 -12.36 -21.04 -5.01
C GLY A 106 -13.73 -20.41 -4.75
N GLN A 107 -14.10 -19.41 -5.55
CA GLN A 107 -15.42 -18.77 -5.48
C GLN A 107 -16.59 -19.74 -5.73
N VAL A 108 -16.43 -20.70 -6.65
CA VAL A 108 -17.44 -21.77 -6.85
C VAL A 108 -17.53 -22.69 -5.64
N GLY A 109 -16.41 -23.02 -4.99
CA GLY A 109 -16.41 -23.77 -3.72
C GLY A 109 -17.15 -23.05 -2.60
N ASP A 110 -16.86 -21.76 -2.41
CA ASP A 110 -17.53 -20.91 -1.42
C ASP A 110 -19.03 -20.70 -1.73
N ALA A 111 -19.41 -20.59 -3.01
CA ALA A 111 -20.82 -20.54 -3.40
C ALA A 111 -21.54 -21.87 -3.12
N LEU A 112 -20.89 -23.01 -3.42
CA LEU A 112 -21.46 -24.34 -3.23
C LEU A 112 -21.62 -24.69 -1.74
N LYS A 113 -20.79 -24.13 -0.85
CA LYS A 113 -20.95 -24.24 0.62
C LYS A 113 -22.37 -23.91 1.10
N TYR A 114 -22.97 -22.84 0.58
CA TYR A 114 -24.32 -22.41 0.95
C TYR A 114 -25.42 -23.28 0.35
N ILE A 115 -25.14 -23.96 -0.77
CA ILE A 115 -26.07 -24.89 -1.43
C ILE A 115 -26.03 -26.26 -0.74
N GLY A 116 -24.83 -26.76 -0.42
CA GLY A 116 -24.61 -28.03 0.28
C GLY A 116 -25.23 -28.05 1.68
N GLY A 117 -25.19 -26.92 2.40
CA GLY A 117 -25.85 -26.75 3.71
C GLY A 117 -27.38 -26.91 3.71
N ARG A 118 -28.03 -27.00 2.53
CA ARG A 118 -29.47 -27.25 2.40
C ARG A 118 -29.83 -28.69 2.02
N VAL A 119 -28.83 -29.51 1.67
CA VAL A 119 -29.02 -30.91 1.24
C VAL A 119 -28.35 -31.90 2.22
N GLY A 120 -27.29 -31.49 2.93
CA GLY A 120 -26.67 -32.26 4.01
C GLY A 120 -27.17 -31.83 5.40
N GLY A 121 -28.08 -32.61 6.00
CA GLY A 121 -28.52 -32.39 7.37
C GLY A 121 -27.55 -32.98 8.40
N GLY A 122 -26.84 -32.11 9.13
CA GLY A 122 -26.13 -32.45 10.37
C GLY A 122 -24.60 -32.56 10.27
N GLY A 123 -23.92 -32.03 11.30
CA GLY A 123 -22.47 -32.20 11.52
C GLY A 123 -21.62 -30.97 11.18
N ALA A 124 -21.36 -30.13 12.19
CA ALA A 124 -20.27 -29.16 12.10
C ALA A 124 -18.92 -29.90 12.24
N GLY A 125 -17.95 -29.65 11.35
CA GLY A 125 -16.56 -30.05 11.57
C GLY A 125 -15.91 -31.02 10.57
N SER A 126 -16.45 -31.22 9.36
CA SER A 126 -15.71 -31.90 8.28
C SER A 126 -15.61 -31.05 7.01
N SER A 127 -14.39 -30.98 6.47
CA SER A 127 -14.10 -30.43 5.14
C SER A 127 -14.82 -31.26 4.06
N HIS A 128 -15.45 -30.58 3.11
CA HIS A 128 -16.42 -31.15 2.16
C HIS A 128 -15.85 -32.31 1.29
N PRO A 129 -16.33 -33.56 1.46
CA PRO A 129 -15.95 -34.67 0.57
C PRO A 129 -16.40 -34.43 -0.88
N LEU A 130 -17.65 -33.96 -1.05
CA LEU A 130 -18.27 -33.74 -2.37
C LEU A 130 -17.58 -32.68 -3.24
N LEU A 131 -16.76 -31.79 -2.66
CA LEU A 131 -15.97 -30.82 -3.45
C LEU A 131 -14.69 -31.45 -4.00
N HIS A 132 -14.13 -32.45 -3.30
CA HIS A 132 -12.95 -33.18 -3.73
C HIS A 132 -13.31 -34.17 -4.85
N ASP A 133 -14.46 -34.85 -4.74
CA ASP A 133 -14.94 -35.79 -5.75
C ASP A 133 -15.28 -35.14 -7.10
N TRP A 134 -15.72 -33.86 -7.07
CA TRP A 134 -16.14 -33.08 -8.24
C TRP A 134 -15.13 -32.00 -8.66
N GLU A 135 -13.94 -31.98 -8.07
CA GLU A 135 -12.90 -30.99 -8.33
C GLU A 135 -12.51 -30.92 -9.81
N ALA A 136 -12.31 -32.09 -10.43
CA ALA A 136 -11.90 -32.22 -11.82
C ALA A 136 -13.03 -31.79 -12.78
N GLU A 137 -14.27 -32.13 -12.46
CA GLU A 137 -15.49 -31.83 -13.20
C GLU A 137 -15.81 -30.32 -13.18
N ILE A 138 -15.70 -29.68 -12.00
CA ILE A 138 -15.83 -28.22 -11.85
C ILE A 138 -14.73 -27.52 -12.64
N SER A 139 -13.48 -27.98 -12.52
CA SER A 139 -12.34 -27.44 -13.25
C SER A 139 -12.46 -27.59 -14.77
N LEU A 140 -13.02 -28.71 -15.24
CA LEU A 140 -13.34 -28.97 -16.65
C LEU A 140 -14.42 -28.00 -17.15
N ALA A 141 -15.53 -27.87 -16.42
CA ALA A 141 -16.64 -27.00 -16.80
C ALA A 141 -16.20 -25.53 -16.85
N LEU A 142 -15.45 -25.07 -15.85
CA LEU A 142 -14.90 -23.72 -15.78
C LEU A 142 -13.94 -23.43 -16.95
N ARG A 143 -12.97 -24.33 -17.21
CA ARG A 143 -12.05 -24.18 -18.35
C ARG A 143 -12.76 -24.28 -19.70
N ALA A 144 -13.84 -25.06 -19.82
CA ALA A 144 -14.68 -25.13 -21.02
C ALA A 144 -15.44 -23.82 -21.28
N VAL A 145 -16.05 -23.23 -20.25
CA VAL A 145 -16.74 -21.93 -20.34
C VAL A 145 -15.75 -20.83 -20.71
N LEU A 146 -14.61 -20.75 -20.01
CA LEU A 146 -13.55 -19.78 -20.32
C LEU A 146 -13.04 -19.95 -21.75
N PHE A 147 -12.70 -21.18 -22.18
CA PHE A 147 -12.27 -21.44 -23.56
C PHE A 147 -13.31 -21.02 -24.61
N LYS A 148 -14.60 -21.27 -24.33
CA LYS A 148 -15.69 -20.91 -25.25
C LYS A 148 -15.87 -19.39 -25.36
N LEU A 149 -15.78 -18.66 -24.24
CA LEU A 149 -15.97 -17.21 -24.22
C LEU A 149 -14.72 -16.44 -24.68
N THR A 150 -13.52 -16.98 -24.46
CA THR A 150 -12.25 -16.30 -24.78
C THR A 150 -11.69 -16.77 -26.12
N VAL A 151 -11.00 -17.92 -26.17
CA VAL A 151 -10.25 -18.37 -27.37
C VAL A 151 -11.16 -18.65 -28.56
N TRP A 152 -12.35 -19.20 -28.34
CA TRP A 152 -13.27 -19.51 -29.44
C TRP A 152 -13.88 -18.25 -30.08
N ASP A 153 -14.39 -17.31 -29.27
CA ASP A 153 -15.11 -16.11 -29.75
C ASP A 153 -14.21 -14.89 -30.00
N HIS A 154 -13.14 -14.70 -29.21
CA HIS A 154 -12.30 -13.49 -29.20
C HIS A 154 -10.83 -13.71 -29.62
N ASP A 155 -10.45 -14.93 -30.02
CA ASP A 155 -9.09 -15.27 -30.48
C ASP A 155 -7.96 -15.01 -29.46
N ALA A 156 -8.27 -14.85 -28.17
CA ALA A 156 -7.32 -14.66 -27.08
C ALA A 156 -7.76 -15.46 -25.85
N THR A 157 -6.85 -15.84 -24.95
CA THR A 157 -7.23 -16.17 -23.56
C THR A 157 -7.51 -14.89 -22.76
N TYR A 158 -7.93 -15.01 -21.50
CA TYR A 158 -8.24 -13.85 -20.66
C TYR A 158 -6.98 -13.04 -20.31
N GLY A 159 -5.93 -13.71 -19.81
CA GLY A 159 -4.65 -13.09 -19.54
C GLY A 159 -4.00 -12.52 -20.80
N ALA A 160 -4.15 -13.20 -21.95
CA ALA A 160 -3.71 -12.66 -23.23
C ALA A 160 -4.45 -11.38 -23.61
N ALA A 161 -5.78 -11.33 -23.44
CA ALA A 161 -6.57 -10.13 -23.71
C ALA A 161 -6.18 -8.95 -22.81
N LEU A 162 -5.95 -9.19 -21.51
CA LEU A 162 -5.46 -8.18 -20.57
C LEU A 162 -4.10 -7.60 -20.97
N GLN A 163 -3.19 -8.44 -21.47
CA GLN A 163 -1.88 -8.02 -21.97
C GLN A 163 -1.95 -7.44 -23.40
N ASN A 164 -3.14 -7.38 -24.02
CA ASN A 164 -3.41 -6.96 -25.40
C ASN A 164 -2.71 -7.84 -26.46
N LEU A 165 -2.89 -9.15 -26.33
CA LEU A 165 -2.30 -10.20 -27.17
C LEU A 165 -3.41 -11.06 -27.78
N THR A 166 -3.22 -11.47 -29.03
CA THR A 166 -4.17 -12.31 -29.79
C THR A 166 -3.46 -13.51 -30.41
N TYR A 167 -4.13 -14.65 -30.51
CA TYR A 167 -3.64 -15.80 -31.24
C TYR A 167 -3.69 -15.54 -32.75
N THR A 168 -2.64 -15.97 -33.44
CA THR A 168 -2.54 -15.90 -34.90
C THR A 168 -1.90 -17.16 -35.47
N ASP A 169 -2.28 -17.52 -36.70
CA ASP A 169 -1.69 -18.68 -37.39
C ASP A 169 -0.26 -18.36 -37.86
N ALA A 170 0.73 -18.95 -37.18
CA ALA A 170 2.14 -18.73 -37.43
C ALA A 170 2.64 -19.38 -38.74
N ARG A 171 1.76 -20.07 -39.50
CA ARG A 171 2.03 -20.58 -40.86
C ARG A 171 1.89 -19.52 -41.95
N ARG A 172 1.25 -18.38 -41.65
CA ARG A 172 1.05 -17.27 -42.59
C ARG A 172 1.84 -16.05 -42.12
N ASP A 173 3.13 -16.00 -42.44
CA ASP A 173 3.97 -14.83 -42.18
C ASP A 173 3.68 -13.73 -43.22
N GLY A 174 2.59 -13.00 -43.00
CA GLY A 174 2.22 -11.78 -43.72
C GLY A 174 2.17 -10.54 -42.80
N PRO A 175 2.06 -9.33 -43.37
CA PRO A 175 1.94 -8.08 -42.59
C PRO A 175 0.58 -7.94 -41.88
N THR A 176 -0.44 -8.66 -42.35
CA THR A 176 -1.76 -8.74 -41.72
C THR A 176 -1.82 -9.96 -40.79
N LEU A 177 -2.21 -9.74 -39.54
CA LEU A 177 -2.48 -10.82 -38.60
C LEU A 177 -3.69 -11.65 -39.07
N VAL A 178 -3.55 -12.98 -39.12
CA VAL A 178 -4.60 -13.91 -39.53
C VAL A 178 -5.04 -14.73 -38.33
N PRO A 179 -6.35 -14.77 -38.00
CA PRO A 179 -6.84 -15.56 -36.86
C PRO A 179 -6.63 -17.07 -37.08
N PRO A 180 -6.40 -17.85 -36.01
CA PRO A 180 -6.24 -19.29 -36.08
C PRO A 180 -7.45 -20.00 -36.69
N THR A 181 -7.20 -21.12 -37.37
CA THR A 181 -8.28 -21.91 -37.96
C THR A 181 -9.18 -22.51 -36.89
N ARG A 182 -10.48 -22.71 -37.20
CA ARG A 182 -11.42 -23.39 -36.28
C ARG A 182 -10.89 -24.75 -35.80
N TRP A 183 -10.10 -25.45 -36.63
CA TRP A 183 -9.50 -26.73 -36.25
C TRP A 183 -8.34 -26.57 -35.27
N GLN A 184 -7.47 -25.56 -35.45
CA GLN A 184 -6.47 -25.18 -34.44
C GLN A 184 -7.11 -24.82 -33.11
N LYS A 185 -8.17 -23.97 -33.14
CA LYS A 185 -8.92 -23.61 -31.92
C LYS A 185 -9.48 -24.84 -31.21
N SER A 186 -10.20 -25.71 -31.92
CA SER A 186 -10.82 -26.89 -31.32
C SER A 186 -9.79 -27.90 -30.81
N LEU A 187 -8.66 -28.09 -31.50
CA LEU A 187 -7.59 -28.98 -31.01
C LEU A 187 -6.84 -28.37 -29.81
N TYR A 188 -6.64 -27.05 -29.78
CA TYR A 188 -6.13 -26.34 -28.59
C TYR A 188 -7.04 -26.57 -27.40
N GLY A 189 -8.34 -26.25 -27.54
CA GLY A 189 -9.34 -26.43 -26.48
C GLY A 189 -9.47 -27.89 -26.03
N LEU A 190 -9.44 -28.85 -26.96
CA LEU A 190 -9.50 -30.28 -26.63
C LEU A 190 -8.32 -30.69 -25.73
N VAL A 191 -7.10 -30.22 -26.02
CA VAL A 191 -5.91 -30.59 -25.23
C VAL A 191 -5.83 -29.78 -23.92
N THR A 192 -6.16 -28.49 -23.92
CA THR A 192 -6.06 -27.65 -22.70
C THR A 192 -7.20 -27.88 -21.72
N VAL A 193 -8.41 -28.13 -22.20
CA VAL A 193 -9.61 -28.35 -21.36
C VAL A 193 -9.79 -29.85 -21.11
N GLY A 194 -9.96 -30.63 -22.17
CA GLY A 194 -10.19 -32.07 -22.08
C GLY A 194 -8.95 -32.86 -21.66
N GLY A 195 -7.78 -32.54 -22.24
CA GLY A 195 -6.53 -33.23 -21.94
C GLY A 195 -6.09 -33.12 -20.48
N ARG A 196 -6.28 -31.95 -19.85
CA ARG A 196 -6.00 -31.78 -18.40
C ARG A 196 -6.94 -32.60 -17.51
N TYR A 197 -8.25 -32.61 -17.82
CA TYR A 197 -9.23 -33.43 -17.11
C TYR A 197 -8.94 -34.93 -17.25
N LEU A 198 -8.65 -35.39 -18.48
CA LEU A 198 -8.28 -36.78 -18.74
C LEU A 198 -6.97 -37.18 -18.06
N TRP A 199 -6.00 -36.27 -17.97
CA TRP A 199 -4.76 -36.52 -17.25
C TRP A 199 -4.99 -36.65 -15.74
N ALA A 200 -5.76 -35.74 -15.13
CA ALA A 200 -6.12 -35.83 -13.72
C ALA A 200 -6.82 -37.15 -13.38
N LYS A 201 -7.91 -37.49 -14.11
CA LYS A 201 -8.62 -38.76 -13.89
C LYS A 201 -7.76 -40.01 -14.18
N TRP A 202 -6.77 -39.92 -15.06
CA TRP A 202 -5.82 -41.00 -15.29
C TRP A 202 -4.84 -41.16 -14.14
N GLU A 203 -4.36 -40.06 -13.57
CA GLU A 203 -3.47 -40.02 -12.40
C GLU A 203 -4.19 -40.50 -11.14
N ASP A 204 -5.43 -40.03 -10.90
CA ASP A 204 -6.31 -40.50 -9.82
C ASP A 204 -6.53 -42.02 -9.90
N TRP A 205 -6.91 -42.54 -11.09
CA TRP A 205 -7.10 -43.98 -11.31
C TRP A 205 -5.83 -44.80 -11.10
N LEU A 206 -4.67 -44.25 -11.49
CA LEU A 206 -3.38 -44.90 -11.32
C LEU A 206 -2.95 -44.98 -9.85
N LEU A 207 -3.33 -43.98 -9.04
CA LEU A 207 -3.14 -43.94 -7.58
C LEU A 207 -4.10 -44.88 -6.85
N GLU A 208 -5.39 -44.87 -7.20
CA GLU A 208 -6.42 -45.78 -6.63
C GLU A 208 -6.06 -47.27 -6.86
N GLN A 209 -5.32 -47.55 -7.93
CA GLN A 209 -4.89 -48.90 -8.27
C GLN A 209 -3.56 -49.32 -7.59
N ASP A 210 -2.88 -48.42 -6.89
CA ASP A 210 -1.66 -48.64 -6.10
C ASP A 210 -2.01 -48.77 -4.60
N ASP A 211 -2.91 -49.71 -4.30
CA ASP A 211 -3.37 -50.02 -2.93
C ASP A 211 -2.18 -50.52 -2.09
N GLY A 212 -1.61 -49.64 -1.25
CA GLY A 212 -0.29 -49.80 -0.60
C GLY A 212 -0.10 -51.02 0.34
N TYR A 213 -1.09 -51.91 0.44
CA TYR A 213 -1.01 -53.21 1.11
C TYR A 213 -0.74 -54.38 0.15
N GLU A 214 -1.29 -54.35 -1.07
CA GLU A 214 -1.04 -55.36 -2.11
C GLU A 214 -0.42 -54.68 -3.33
N GLY A 215 0.90 -54.82 -3.47
CA GLY A 215 1.68 -54.09 -4.47
C GLY A 215 1.11 -54.20 -5.91
N PRO A 216 1.17 -53.11 -6.68
CA PRO A 216 0.30 -52.89 -7.85
C PRO A 216 0.51 -53.93 -8.92
N SER A 217 -0.55 -54.27 -9.65
CA SER A 217 -0.51 -55.34 -10.66
C SER A 217 0.60 -55.11 -11.71
N PRO A 218 1.21 -56.17 -12.29
CA PRO A 218 2.32 -56.01 -13.23
C PRO A 218 1.96 -55.29 -14.54
N GLY A 219 0.67 -55.15 -14.86
CA GLY A 219 0.18 -54.28 -15.93
C GLY A 219 0.20 -52.81 -15.51
N VAL A 220 -0.29 -52.50 -14.32
CA VAL A 220 -0.36 -51.14 -13.76
C VAL A 220 1.05 -50.61 -13.47
N GLN A 221 1.96 -51.43 -12.96
CA GLN A 221 3.39 -51.05 -12.84
C GLN A 221 4.02 -50.64 -14.18
N ARG A 222 3.62 -51.27 -15.29
CA ARG A 222 4.07 -50.85 -16.63
C ARG A 222 3.42 -49.53 -17.00
N LEU A 223 2.10 -49.39 -16.87
CA LEU A 223 1.37 -48.14 -17.17
C LEU A 223 1.92 -46.95 -16.37
N SER A 224 2.24 -47.14 -15.08
CA SER A 224 2.87 -46.13 -14.23
C SER A 224 4.27 -45.75 -14.74
N ARG A 225 5.13 -46.74 -15.05
CA ARG A 225 6.45 -46.46 -15.67
C ARG A 225 6.32 -45.72 -17.01
N TRP A 226 5.37 -46.10 -17.86
CA TRP A 226 5.10 -45.43 -19.14
C TRP A 226 4.54 -44.01 -18.96
N THR A 227 3.71 -43.78 -17.94
CA THR A 227 3.17 -42.45 -17.59
C THR A 227 4.29 -41.55 -17.06
N SER A 228 5.17 -42.10 -16.21
CA SER A 228 6.36 -41.41 -15.68
C SER A 228 7.39 -41.08 -16.78
N THR A 229 7.69 -42.01 -17.69
CA THR A 229 8.59 -41.73 -18.83
C THR A 229 7.96 -40.72 -19.80
N LEU A 230 6.66 -40.79 -20.06
CA LEU A 230 5.96 -39.81 -20.89
C LEU A 230 5.95 -38.41 -20.24
N SER A 231 5.70 -38.34 -18.93
CA SER A 231 5.72 -37.08 -18.16
C SER A 231 7.11 -36.45 -18.14
N THR A 232 8.16 -37.23 -17.85
CA THR A 232 9.56 -36.75 -17.89
C THR A 232 10.00 -36.36 -19.30
N MET A 233 9.62 -37.10 -20.34
CA MET A 233 9.84 -36.70 -21.74
C MET A 233 9.10 -35.41 -22.11
N HIS A 234 7.85 -35.25 -21.67
CA HIS A 234 7.08 -34.03 -21.88
C HIS A 234 7.72 -32.83 -21.15
N ALA A 235 8.14 -33.00 -19.89
CA ALA A 235 8.82 -31.97 -19.11
C ALA A 235 10.16 -31.57 -19.76
N ALA A 236 10.98 -32.52 -20.21
CA ALA A 236 12.23 -32.24 -20.93
C ALA A 236 11.99 -31.51 -22.26
N ALA A 237 10.97 -31.93 -23.03
CA ALA A 237 10.56 -31.23 -24.23
C ALA A 237 10.00 -29.83 -23.94
N ALA A 238 9.25 -29.66 -22.85
CA ALA A 238 8.68 -28.38 -22.42
C ALA A 238 9.77 -27.40 -22.00
N PHE A 239 10.74 -27.86 -21.21
CA PHE A 239 11.92 -27.10 -20.84
C PHE A 239 12.75 -26.68 -22.06
N ALA A 240 13.04 -27.61 -22.98
CA ALA A 240 13.75 -27.28 -24.23
C ALA A 240 12.94 -26.32 -25.11
N SER A 241 11.60 -26.45 -25.14
CA SER A 241 10.71 -25.52 -25.83
C SER A 241 10.77 -24.13 -25.20
N PHE A 242 10.70 -24.04 -23.88
CA PHE A 242 10.77 -22.81 -23.11
C PHE A 242 12.14 -22.12 -23.25
N LEU A 243 13.25 -22.87 -23.30
CA LEU A 243 14.58 -22.31 -23.55
C LEU A 243 14.67 -21.65 -24.95
N VAL A 244 14.12 -22.30 -25.98
CA VAL A 244 14.00 -21.72 -27.32
C VAL A 244 13.05 -20.51 -27.32
N PHE A 245 12.00 -20.53 -26.50
CA PHE A 245 11.11 -19.37 -26.31
C PHE A 245 11.82 -18.19 -25.65
N LEU A 246 12.66 -18.41 -24.64
CA LEU A 246 13.46 -17.34 -24.02
C LEU A 246 14.41 -16.67 -25.01
N LEU A 247 14.87 -17.38 -26.05
CA LEU A 247 15.71 -16.84 -27.12
C LEU A 247 14.90 -16.13 -28.22
N HIS A 248 13.78 -16.70 -28.67
CA HIS A 248 13.01 -16.22 -29.84
C HIS A 248 11.73 -15.47 -29.53
N GLY A 249 11.01 -15.84 -28.47
CA GLY A 249 9.74 -15.24 -28.06
C GLY A 249 8.51 -15.57 -28.92
N ARG A 250 8.55 -16.61 -29.77
CA ARG A 250 7.46 -16.89 -30.75
C ARG A 250 6.38 -17.89 -30.27
N TYR A 251 6.73 -18.88 -29.46
CA TYR A 251 5.81 -19.92 -28.98
C TYR A 251 6.05 -20.19 -27.50
N ARG A 252 5.13 -19.79 -26.60
CA ARG A 252 5.27 -19.98 -25.15
C ARG A 252 5.26 -21.46 -24.75
N THR A 253 4.27 -22.24 -25.20
CA THR A 253 4.16 -23.67 -24.86
C THR A 253 4.60 -24.61 -26.00
N LEU A 254 4.81 -25.89 -25.65
CA LEU A 254 4.92 -26.98 -26.64
C LEU A 254 3.68 -27.06 -27.53
N LEU A 255 2.50 -26.88 -26.95
CA LEU A 255 1.22 -27.01 -27.61
C LEU A 255 1.08 -25.94 -28.70
N ASP A 256 1.41 -24.68 -28.39
CA ASP A 256 1.48 -23.57 -29.36
C ASP A 256 2.44 -23.87 -30.50
N ARG A 257 3.59 -24.49 -30.20
CA ARG A 257 4.60 -24.88 -31.21
C ARG A 257 4.11 -26.00 -32.13
N ILE A 258 3.41 -27.00 -31.59
CA ILE A 258 2.83 -28.12 -32.36
C ILE A 258 1.70 -27.62 -33.25
N LEU A 259 0.78 -26.80 -32.71
CA LEU A 259 -0.33 -26.23 -33.46
C LEU A 259 0.08 -25.06 -34.37
N ARG A 260 1.30 -24.55 -34.21
CA ARG A 260 1.83 -23.34 -34.88
C ARG A 260 0.92 -22.13 -34.68
N MET A 261 0.43 -21.94 -33.47
CA MET A 261 -0.26 -20.71 -33.06
C MET A 261 0.75 -19.82 -32.33
N ARG A 262 0.80 -18.53 -32.65
CA ARG A 262 1.62 -17.56 -31.93
C ARG A 262 0.73 -16.51 -31.29
N LEU A 263 1.11 -16.04 -30.10
CA LEU A 263 0.52 -14.87 -29.50
C LEU A 263 1.22 -13.63 -30.09
N ALA A 264 0.45 -12.64 -30.53
CA ALA A 264 0.95 -11.43 -31.18
C ALA A 264 0.08 -10.21 -30.82
N PRO A 265 0.64 -9.00 -30.74
CA PRO A 265 -0.16 -7.82 -30.47
C PRO A 265 -0.99 -7.51 -31.72
N PRO A 266 -2.29 -7.21 -31.59
CA PRO A 266 -3.16 -6.91 -32.73
C PRO A 266 -2.79 -5.59 -33.42
N THR A 267 -2.09 -4.68 -32.72
CA THR A 267 -1.53 -3.44 -33.28
C THR A 267 -0.08 -3.24 -32.84
N SER A 268 0.74 -2.63 -33.70
CA SER A 268 2.17 -2.44 -33.44
C SER A 268 2.51 -1.16 -32.64
N GLN A 269 1.51 -0.52 -32.04
CA GLN A 269 1.63 0.81 -31.43
C GLN A 269 1.37 0.83 -29.91
N VAL A 270 1.27 -0.32 -29.26
CA VAL A 270 1.19 -0.38 -27.80
C VAL A 270 2.61 -0.32 -27.22
N SER A 271 3.10 0.91 -27.02
CA SER A 271 4.06 1.15 -25.94
C SER A 271 3.37 0.69 -24.65
N ARG A 272 3.88 -0.35 -24.00
CA ARG A 272 3.41 -0.73 -22.65
C ARG A 272 3.68 0.44 -21.73
N GLU A 273 2.62 1.20 -21.45
CA GLU A 273 2.58 2.13 -20.34
C GLU A 273 2.90 1.31 -19.09
N VAL A 274 4.10 1.49 -18.54
CA VAL A 274 4.43 0.89 -17.25
C VAL A 274 3.50 1.57 -16.26
N SER A 275 2.57 0.82 -15.68
CA SER A 275 1.55 1.35 -14.78
C SER A 275 2.20 1.82 -13.48
N PHE A 276 2.73 3.05 -13.51
CA PHE A 276 3.34 3.72 -12.35
C PHE A 276 2.35 3.94 -11.20
N GLU A 277 1.05 3.66 -11.39
CA GLU A 277 0.03 3.76 -10.35
C GLU A 277 0.43 3.09 -9.02
N TYR A 278 0.99 1.87 -9.05
CA TYR A 278 1.39 1.19 -7.82
C TYR A 278 2.60 1.86 -7.15
N LEU A 279 3.62 2.22 -7.94
CA LEU A 279 4.81 2.94 -7.47
C LEU A 279 4.44 4.33 -6.93
N ASN A 280 3.57 5.06 -7.62
CA ASN A 280 3.08 6.39 -7.22
C ASN A 280 2.22 6.28 -5.96
N ARG A 281 1.37 5.25 -5.83
CA ARG A 281 0.64 4.97 -4.57
C ARG A 281 1.61 4.71 -3.43
N GLN A 282 2.65 3.89 -3.62
CA GLN A 282 3.66 3.61 -2.60
C GLN A 282 4.45 4.87 -2.21
N LEU A 283 4.89 5.68 -3.19
CA LEU A 283 5.62 6.92 -2.96
C LEU A 283 4.75 7.93 -2.19
N VAL A 284 3.48 8.11 -2.59
CA VAL A 284 2.52 8.96 -1.89
C VAL A 284 2.27 8.47 -0.47
N TRP A 285 2.06 7.16 -0.25
CA TRP A 285 1.86 6.63 1.10
C TRP A 285 3.10 6.79 1.98
N HIS A 286 4.30 6.51 1.46
CA HIS A 286 5.55 6.70 2.19
C HIS A 286 5.75 8.16 2.59
N ALA A 287 5.67 9.08 1.61
CA ALA A 287 5.80 10.52 1.84
C ALA A 287 4.71 11.05 2.80
N PHE A 288 3.49 10.52 2.73
CA PHE A 288 2.41 10.86 3.66
C PHE A 288 2.70 10.37 5.09
N THR A 289 3.22 9.16 5.27
CA THR A 289 3.62 8.66 6.60
C THR A 289 4.81 9.42 7.17
N GLU A 290 5.79 9.76 6.35
CA GLU A 290 6.96 10.54 6.73
C GLU A 290 6.55 11.97 7.14
N PHE A 291 5.71 12.63 6.34
CA PHE A 291 5.09 13.91 6.71
C PHE A 291 4.28 13.81 8.01
N LEU A 292 3.49 12.75 8.19
CA LEU A 292 2.70 12.54 9.40
C LEU A 292 3.60 12.33 10.63
N LEU A 293 4.75 11.67 10.51
CA LEU A 293 5.72 11.52 11.60
C LEU A 293 6.34 12.86 12.02
N PHE A 294 6.50 13.83 11.11
CA PHE A 294 6.93 15.19 11.46
C PHE A 294 5.79 16.06 12.02
N VAL A 295 4.55 15.87 11.55
CA VAL A 295 3.39 16.66 11.99
C VAL A 295 2.79 16.18 13.30
N LEU A 296 2.75 14.87 13.57
CA LEU A 296 2.12 14.28 14.75
C LEU A 296 2.74 14.75 16.10
N PRO A 297 4.07 14.96 16.23
CA PRO A 297 4.66 15.59 17.42
C PRO A 297 4.28 17.06 17.59
N LEU A 298 4.14 17.82 16.50
CA LEU A 298 3.74 19.24 16.51
C LEU A 298 2.24 19.40 16.82
N VAL A 299 1.43 18.44 16.39
CA VAL A 299 0.00 18.35 16.67
C VAL A 299 -0.20 17.68 18.03
N GLY A 300 0.05 18.45 19.09
CA GLY A 300 -0.07 18.00 20.48
C GLY A 300 -1.38 17.23 20.73
N ILE A 301 -1.25 15.91 20.93
CA ILE A 301 -2.34 14.93 20.95
C ILE A 301 -3.44 15.33 21.94
N ASN A 302 -3.05 15.91 23.09
CA ASN A 302 -3.96 16.41 24.11
C ASN A 302 -4.86 17.57 23.62
N ARG A 303 -4.39 18.42 22.70
CA ARG A 303 -5.20 19.51 22.12
C ARG A 303 -6.21 18.99 21.10
N TRP A 304 -5.81 18.02 20.27
CA TRP A 304 -6.73 17.38 19.31
C TRP A 304 -7.76 16.48 19.98
N LYS A 305 -7.38 15.69 20.99
CA LYS A 305 -8.33 14.92 21.82
C LYS A 305 -9.34 15.86 22.52
N ARG A 306 -8.90 17.00 23.05
CA ARG A 306 -9.78 18.05 23.62
C ARG A 306 -10.71 18.67 22.56
N TRP A 307 -10.25 18.89 21.32
CA TRP A 307 -11.08 19.44 20.24
C TRP A 307 -12.15 18.43 19.77
N LEU A 308 -11.75 17.17 19.52
CA LEU A 308 -12.65 16.06 19.16
C LEU A 308 -13.70 15.80 20.26
N ALA A 309 -13.31 15.80 21.53
CA ALA A 309 -14.25 15.65 22.63
C ALA A 309 -15.21 16.85 22.78
N ARG A 310 -14.82 18.05 22.34
CA ARG A 310 -15.69 19.24 22.31
C ARG A 310 -16.65 19.19 21.12
N THR A 311 -16.20 18.81 19.93
CA THR A 311 -17.08 18.65 18.76
C THR A 311 -18.06 17.51 18.98
N TRP A 312 -17.62 16.32 19.42
CA TRP A 312 -18.48 15.18 19.71
C TRP A 312 -19.57 15.51 20.75
N ARG A 313 -19.23 16.24 21.82
CA ARG A 313 -20.23 16.71 22.82
C ARG A 313 -21.22 17.71 22.22
N LYS A 314 -20.78 18.62 21.34
CA LYS A 314 -21.69 19.52 20.59
C LYS A 314 -22.61 18.75 19.66
N THR A 315 -22.10 17.80 18.88
CA THR A 315 -22.92 16.97 17.97
C THR A 315 -23.92 16.12 18.75
N LYS A 316 -23.50 15.49 19.86
CA LYS A 316 -24.39 14.74 20.77
C LYS A 316 -25.49 15.65 21.33
N LYS A 317 -25.16 16.88 21.75
CA LYS A 317 -26.15 17.86 22.26
C LYS A 317 -27.16 18.28 21.18
N ILE A 318 -26.72 18.48 19.94
CA ILE A 318 -27.59 18.82 18.79
C ILE A 318 -28.46 17.62 18.36
N MET A 319 -27.98 16.39 18.52
CA MET A 319 -28.79 15.19 18.30
C MET A 319 -29.76 14.90 19.47
N SER A 320 -29.52 15.44 20.66
CA SER A 320 -30.39 15.26 21.83
C SER A 320 -31.40 16.39 22.08
N THR A 321 -31.42 17.47 21.28
CA THR A 321 -32.45 18.54 21.35
C THR A 321 -33.81 18.13 20.79
N GLY A 322 -34.21 16.86 20.98
CA GLY A 322 -35.56 16.34 20.76
C GLY A 322 -36.27 15.93 22.06
N ALA A 323 -35.62 16.12 23.22
CA ALA A 323 -36.16 15.76 24.54
C ALA A 323 -36.06 16.95 25.51
N GLU A 324 -36.99 17.90 25.40
CA GLU A 324 -37.22 18.90 26.45
C GLU A 324 -38.11 18.30 27.56
N GLY A 325 -37.82 18.63 28.81
CA GLY A 325 -38.71 18.38 29.94
C GLY A 325 -38.14 17.53 31.09
N ALA A 326 -37.29 18.12 31.93
CA ALA A 326 -37.22 17.86 33.38
C ALA A 326 -36.23 18.84 34.01
N ALA A 327 -36.61 19.46 35.13
CA ALA A 327 -35.71 20.28 35.93
C ALA A 327 -34.81 19.42 36.84
N ASP A 328 -33.58 19.89 37.03
CA ASP A 328 -32.70 19.61 38.18
C ASP A 328 -32.50 18.13 38.62
N GLU A 329 -32.13 17.27 37.68
CA GLU A 329 -31.44 16.02 38.00
C GLU A 329 -29.95 16.15 37.67
N LYS A 330 -29.09 15.89 38.67
CA LYS A 330 -27.63 15.81 38.53
C LYS A 330 -27.30 14.65 37.55
N LYS A 331 -26.99 14.96 36.28
CA LYS A 331 -26.77 13.97 35.20
C LYS A 331 -25.31 13.57 34.99
N GLY A 332 -24.42 13.81 35.96
CA GLY A 332 -23.03 13.38 35.87
C GLY A 332 -22.85 11.88 36.06
N GLU A 333 -21.77 11.34 35.52
CA GLU A 333 -21.41 9.91 35.61
C GLU A 333 -21.26 9.43 37.07
N TYR A 334 -20.92 10.35 37.98
CA TYR A 334 -20.76 10.12 39.40
C TYR A 334 -21.80 10.86 40.27
N ALA A 335 -22.98 11.14 39.71
CA ALA A 335 -24.08 11.80 40.43
C ALA A 335 -24.63 11.00 41.63
N PHE A 336 -24.51 9.67 41.58
CA PHE A 336 -25.01 8.76 42.63
C PHE A 336 -24.21 8.82 43.95
N LEU A 337 -23.01 9.41 43.94
CA LEU A 337 -22.15 9.47 45.12
C LEU A 337 -22.67 10.48 46.16
N PRO A 338 -22.73 10.12 47.46
CA PRO A 338 -23.03 11.06 48.54
C PRO A 338 -22.11 12.28 48.51
N GLU A 339 -22.61 13.43 48.95
CA GLU A 339 -21.86 14.71 48.90
C GLU A 339 -20.60 14.71 49.79
N ARG A 340 -20.55 13.82 50.79
CA ARG A 340 -19.37 13.58 51.64
C ARG A 340 -18.17 12.97 50.90
N THR A 341 -18.38 12.36 49.73
CA THR A 341 -17.36 11.58 49.00
C THR A 341 -16.88 12.35 47.78
N CYS A 342 -15.57 12.48 47.58
CA CYS A 342 -15.01 13.18 46.44
C CYS A 342 -15.08 12.31 45.17
N ALA A 343 -15.87 12.74 44.18
CA ALA A 343 -16.02 11.98 42.94
C ALA A 343 -14.72 11.89 42.11
N ILE A 344 -13.76 12.81 42.30
CA ILE A 344 -12.43 12.71 41.66
C ILE A 344 -11.58 11.65 42.37
N CYS A 345 -11.52 11.63 43.70
CA CYS A 345 -10.81 10.58 44.45
C CYS A 345 -11.39 9.18 44.18
N TYR A 346 -12.71 9.10 44.00
CA TYR A 346 -13.41 7.86 43.64
C TYR A 346 -13.10 7.42 42.19
N GLU A 347 -13.10 8.35 41.22
CA GLU A 347 -12.63 8.09 39.84
C GLU A 347 -11.18 7.59 39.84
N ASP A 348 -10.27 8.32 40.50
CA ASP A 348 -8.84 7.99 40.54
C ASP A 348 -8.62 6.61 41.19
N GLN A 349 -9.29 6.29 42.31
CA GLN A 349 -9.21 4.97 42.96
C GLN A 349 -9.74 3.84 42.06
N ASN A 350 -10.89 4.04 41.40
CA ASN A 350 -11.51 3.03 40.53
C ASN A 350 -10.83 2.91 39.15
N SER A 351 -9.98 3.86 38.78
CA SER A 351 -9.15 3.80 37.56
C SER A 351 -7.78 3.13 37.78
N ALA A 352 -7.30 3.11 39.03
CA ALA A 352 -6.01 2.53 39.39
C ALA A 352 -6.06 1.02 39.71
N THR A 353 -7.24 0.47 39.99
CA THR A 353 -7.46 -0.97 40.17
C THR A 353 -7.64 -1.65 38.82
N ASN A 354 -6.81 -2.65 38.53
CA ASN A 354 -6.84 -3.37 37.25
C ASN A 354 -8.20 -4.03 37.01
N GLU A 355 -8.60 -4.16 35.74
CA GLU A 355 -9.89 -4.70 35.30
C GLU A 355 -10.22 -6.12 35.81
N ASN A 356 -9.21 -6.89 36.24
CA ASN A 356 -9.39 -8.20 36.88
C ASN A 356 -9.83 -8.14 38.36
N GLU A 357 -9.69 -7.00 39.05
CA GLU A 357 -10.01 -6.85 40.48
C GLU A 357 -11.42 -6.23 40.69
N LEU A 358 -11.97 -5.55 39.68
CA LEU A 358 -13.34 -5.00 39.72
C LEU A 358 -14.42 -6.07 40.02
N MET A 359 -14.23 -7.30 39.54
CA MET A 359 -15.17 -8.41 39.76
C MET A 359 -15.14 -8.94 41.21
N ALA A 360 -14.06 -8.68 41.97
CA ALA A 360 -13.98 -8.98 43.39
C ALA A 360 -14.52 -7.82 44.26
N ALA A 361 -14.39 -6.58 43.80
CA ALA A 361 -14.88 -5.39 44.50
C ALA A 361 -16.42 -5.25 44.50
N ALA A 362 -17.11 -5.89 43.54
CA ALA A 362 -18.58 -5.81 43.40
C ALA A 362 -19.38 -6.29 44.62
N SER A 363 -18.78 -7.10 45.51
CA SER A 363 -19.40 -7.56 46.77
C SER A 363 -18.96 -6.76 48.01
N SER A 364 -18.10 -5.74 47.85
CA SER A 364 -17.56 -4.90 48.93
C SER A 364 -17.88 -3.41 48.75
N GLY A 365 -19.01 -3.12 48.08
CA GLY A 365 -19.48 -1.77 47.76
C GLY A 365 -20.00 -0.97 48.96
N VAL A 366 -19.15 -0.69 49.96
CA VAL A 366 -19.41 0.35 50.96
C VAL A 366 -19.11 1.71 50.33
N VAL A 367 -20.15 2.38 49.84
CA VAL A 367 -20.08 3.77 49.36
C VAL A 367 -19.75 4.68 50.55
N GLY A 368 -18.52 5.18 50.60
CA GLY A 368 -17.98 5.99 51.71
C GLY A 368 -16.85 5.32 52.48
N SER A 369 -15.87 4.74 51.78
CA SER A 369 -14.57 4.42 52.39
C SER A 369 -13.84 5.72 52.75
N ALA A 370 -13.29 5.81 53.96
CA ALA A 370 -12.62 7.00 54.50
C ALA A 370 -11.43 7.52 53.67
N GLN A 371 -10.96 6.75 52.69
CA GLN A 371 -9.93 7.13 51.71
C GLN A 371 -10.48 8.03 50.57
N THR A 372 -11.80 8.10 50.40
CA THR A 372 -12.48 8.84 49.31
C THR A 372 -13.34 10.00 49.81
N ASP A 373 -13.43 10.21 51.12
CA ASP A 373 -14.19 11.32 51.69
C ASP A 373 -13.52 12.67 51.43
N VAL A 374 -14.33 13.73 51.35
CA VAL A 374 -13.87 15.06 50.96
C VAL A 374 -12.96 15.66 52.05
N THR A 375 -11.69 15.85 51.70
CA THR A 375 -10.70 16.54 52.52
C THR A 375 -10.53 17.98 52.03
N ASN A 376 -10.69 18.96 52.94
CA ASN A 376 -10.71 20.39 52.64
C ASN A 376 -11.74 20.75 51.52
N PRO A 377 -13.05 20.86 51.86
CA PRO A 377 -14.13 20.96 50.88
C PRO A 377 -14.11 22.29 50.12
N TYR A 378 -14.13 22.19 48.79
CA TYR A 378 -14.25 23.32 47.87
C TYR A 378 -15.47 23.13 46.95
N GLU A 379 -16.14 24.23 46.65
CA GLU A 379 -17.32 24.29 45.80
C GLU A 379 -16.91 24.71 44.39
N ALA A 380 -17.38 23.95 43.40
CA ALA A 380 -17.14 24.21 41.99
C ALA A 380 -18.14 25.25 41.42
N ILE A 381 -17.62 26.29 40.76
CA ILE A 381 -18.43 27.36 40.16
C ILE A 381 -18.63 27.06 38.66
N PRO A 382 -19.86 27.04 38.12
CA PRO A 382 -21.12 27.53 38.74
C PRO A 382 -21.99 26.46 39.41
N CYS A 383 -21.62 25.18 39.36
CA CYS A 383 -22.55 24.07 39.62
C CYS A 383 -22.78 23.68 41.10
N GLY A 384 -22.12 24.34 42.05
CA GLY A 384 -22.30 24.09 43.50
C GLY A 384 -21.77 22.73 43.99
N CYS A 385 -21.10 21.95 43.14
CA CYS A 385 -20.69 20.59 43.47
C CYS A 385 -19.39 20.58 44.31
N ILE A 386 -19.38 19.78 45.38
CA ILE A 386 -18.30 19.73 46.36
C ILE A 386 -17.25 18.66 46.02
N TYR A 387 -15.97 19.04 46.16
CA TYR A 387 -14.78 18.21 45.93
C TYR A 387 -13.68 18.55 46.95
N CYS A 388 -12.62 17.73 47.04
CA CYS A 388 -11.40 18.11 47.76
C CYS A 388 -10.69 19.27 47.06
N PHE A 389 -10.15 20.23 47.82
CA PHE A 389 -9.37 21.36 47.30
C PHE A 389 -8.33 20.95 46.26
N VAL A 390 -7.42 20.03 46.62
CA VAL A 390 -6.30 19.61 45.76
C VAL A 390 -6.82 18.97 44.46
N CYS A 391 -7.84 18.11 44.55
CA CYS A 391 -8.42 17.45 43.38
C CYS A 391 -9.09 18.43 42.43
N LEU A 392 -9.84 19.41 42.97
CA LEU A 392 -10.55 20.39 42.15
C LEU A 392 -9.57 21.41 41.52
N ALA A 393 -8.65 21.95 42.31
CA ALA A 393 -7.62 22.89 41.84
C ALA A 393 -6.73 22.26 40.75
N THR A 394 -6.19 21.06 40.99
CA THR A 394 -5.31 20.40 40.00
C THR A 394 -6.04 20.02 38.70
N ARG A 395 -7.34 19.65 38.76
CA ARG A 395 -8.14 19.40 37.55
C ARG A 395 -8.46 20.71 36.79
N ILE A 396 -8.65 21.83 37.47
CA ILE A 396 -8.86 23.17 36.85
C ILE A 396 -7.55 23.69 36.23
N GLU A 397 -6.44 23.66 36.96
CA GLU A 397 -5.12 24.12 36.49
C GLU A 397 -4.65 23.35 35.26
N ARG A 398 -4.86 22.03 35.23
CA ARG A 398 -4.50 21.14 34.12
C ARG A 398 -5.27 21.45 32.82
N GLU A 399 -6.37 22.20 32.89
CA GLU A 399 -7.18 22.57 31.71
C GLU A 399 -6.97 24.00 31.20
N GLU A 400 -5.97 24.74 31.74
CA GLU A 400 -5.45 25.99 31.14
C GLU A 400 -6.55 27.02 30.79
N GLY A 401 -7.58 27.12 31.64
CA GLY A 401 -8.70 28.08 31.48
C GLY A 401 -9.83 27.64 30.53
N GLU A 402 -9.77 26.45 29.91
CA GLU A 402 -10.85 25.95 29.05
C GLU A 402 -12.07 25.43 29.85
N GLY A 403 -11.85 24.95 31.08
CA GLY A 403 -12.87 24.61 32.07
C GLY A 403 -13.26 23.12 32.11
N TRP A 404 -13.12 22.50 33.29
CA TRP A 404 -13.26 21.07 33.54
C TRP A 404 -14.73 20.63 33.70
N PRO A 405 -15.19 19.55 33.03
CA PRO A 405 -16.55 19.05 33.20
C PRO A 405 -16.74 18.37 34.56
N CYS A 406 -17.68 18.89 35.35
CA CYS A 406 -18.08 18.36 36.63
C CYS A 406 -18.54 16.90 36.55
N LEU A 407 -17.83 15.99 37.21
CA LEU A 407 -18.21 14.56 37.30
C LEU A 407 -19.59 14.31 37.94
N ARG A 408 -20.14 15.27 38.71
CA ARG A 408 -21.42 15.15 39.41
C ARG A 408 -22.63 15.64 38.60
N CYS A 409 -22.50 16.71 37.81
CA CYS A 409 -23.62 17.27 37.03
C CYS A 409 -23.36 17.43 35.52
N GLY A 410 -22.11 17.32 35.07
CA GLY A 410 -21.71 17.50 33.67
C GLY A 410 -21.45 18.96 33.24
N GLU A 411 -21.61 19.94 34.12
CA GLU A 411 -21.40 21.37 33.85
C GLU A 411 -19.91 21.75 33.84
N LEU A 412 -19.53 22.80 33.09
CA LEU A 412 -18.13 23.23 32.93
C LEU A 412 -17.71 24.17 34.06
N ILE A 413 -16.75 23.70 34.87
CA ILE A 413 -16.19 24.40 36.02
C ILE A 413 -14.93 25.15 35.58
N LYS A 414 -14.86 26.45 35.85
CA LYS A 414 -13.67 27.27 35.56
C LYS A 414 -12.95 27.76 36.81
N GLU A 415 -13.68 27.88 37.90
CA GLU A 415 -13.23 28.47 39.16
C GLU A 415 -13.76 27.63 40.32
N CYS A 416 -13.08 27.67 41.45
CA CYS A 416 -13.52 27.04 42.68
C CYS A 416 -13.33 28.01 43.85
N LYS A 417 -14.25 27.97 44.80
CA LYS A 417 -14.18 28.73 46.07
C LYS A 417 -14.16 27.75 47.25
N PRO A 418 -13.64 28.17 48.42
CA PRO A 418 -13.82 27.41 49.65
C PRO A 418 -15.32 27.13 49.88
N TRP A 419 -15.67 25.93 50.31
CA TRP A 419 -17.07 25.63 50.65
C TRP A 419 -17.42 26.25 52.01
N ALA A 420 -18.12 27.37 51.98
CA ALA A 420 -18.82 27.89 53.14
C ALA A 420 -20.04 26.98 53.40
N GLY A 421 -19.97 26.16 54.46
CA GLY A 421 -21.12 25.41 54.97
C GLY A 421 -22.14 26.32 55.65
N ASP A 422 -22.91 25.80 56.61
CA ASP A 422 -23.93 26.55 57.37
C ASP A 422 -23.33 27.56 58.38
N VAL A 423 -22.50 28.48 57.89
CA VAL A 423 -22.00 29.66 58.62
C VAL A 423 -22.53 30.90 57.90
N LEU A 424 -23.56 31.50 58.47
CA LEU A 424 -24.14 32.76 57.99
C LEU A 424 -23.15 33.90 58.24
N GLU A 425 -22.37 34.27 57.22
CA GLU A 425 -21.55 35.49 57.27
C GLU A 425 -22.44 36.75 57.26
N PRO A 426 -22.28 37.69 58.22
CA PRO A 426 -23.01 38.96 58.20
C PRO A 426 -22.44 39.91 57.14
N GLU A 427 -23.31 40.59 56.38
CA GLU A 427 -22.91 41.50 55.29
C GLU A 427 -21.89 42.57 55.74
N VAL A 428 -20.71 42.56 55.10
CA VAL A 428 -19.69 43.60 55.29
C VAL A 428 -19.99 44.79 54.38
N LYS A 429 -20.35 45.93 54.99
CA LYS A 429 -20.52 47.21 54.27
C LYS A 429 -19.15 47.81 53.89
N PRO A 430 -18.99 48.36 52.67
CA PRO A 430 -17.70 48.88 52.20
C PRO A 430 -17.27 50.17 52.92
N PRO A 431 -15.97 50.33 53.27
CA PRO A 431 -15.45 51.51 53.95
C PRO A 431 -15.17 52.69 52.99
N ALA A 432 -15.31 53.91 53.51
CA ALA A 432 -15.07 55.16 52.77
C ALA A 432 -13.56 55.53 52.68
N PRO A 433 -13.13 56.24 51.63
CA PRO A 433 -11.70 56.51 51.36
C PRO A 433 -11.10 57.57 52.28
N LYS A 434 -9.80 57.42 52.59
CA LYS A 434 -8.98 58.43 53.29
C LYS A 434 -7.71 58.74 52.49
N THR A 435 -7.42 60.03 52.33
CA THR A 435 -6.22 60.59 51.69
C THR A 435 -5.02 60.65 52.63
N VAL A 436 -3.80 60.64 52.07
CA VAL A 436 -2.51 60.63 52.79
C VAL A 436 -1.71 61.91 52.49
N VAL A 437 -0.94 62.40 53.47
CA VAL A 437 0.02 63.53 53.36
C VAL A 437 1.33 63.12 54.04
N PHE A 438 2.48 63.55 53.50
CA PHE A 438 3.85 63.17 53.91
C PHE A 438 4.61 64.31 54.63
N ALA A 439 5.61 63.97 55.45
CA ALA A 439 6.72 64.85 55.88
C ALA A 439 7.92 64.02 56.42
N ASP A 440 9.14 64.59 56.36
CA ASP A 440 10.44 63.91 56.52
C ASP A 440 11.23 64.22 57.82
N ASP A 441 11.93 63.18 58.31
CA ASP A 441 13.33 63.10 58.86
C ASP A 441 13.84 63.85 60.14
N VAL A 442 15.01 63.37 60.64
CA VAL A 442 16.04 63.93 61.57
C VAL A 442 16.24 63.32 63.00
N LYS A 443 17.10 62.28 63.05
CA LYS A 443 18.32 62.00 63.88
C LYS A 443 18.59 62.64 65.29
N SER A 444 19.12 61.81 66.22
CA SER A 444 19.98 62.16 67.40
C SER A 444 20.95 60.99 67.80
N PRO A 445 22.09 61.21 68.52
CA PRO A 445 23.05 60.15 68.91
C PRO A 445 23.39 60.00 70.43
N SER A 446 23.91 58.80 70.80
CA SER A 446 24.94 58.46 71.84
C SER A 446 24.68 58.75 73.35
N ASP A 447 25.26 58.10 74.40
CA ASP A 447 26.37 57.12 74.63
C ASP A 447 26.13 56.24 75.91
N GLU A 448 26.93 55.15 76.08
CA GLU A 448 27.35 54.42 77.35
C GLU A 448 26.28 53.75 78.26
N GLU A 449 26.46 52.61 78.98
CA GLU A 449 27.62 51.77 79.40
C GLU A 449 27.20 50.26 79.64
N ASP A 450 28.13 49.31 79.80
CA ASP A 450 27.93 47.83 79.85
C ASP A 450 27.42 47.21 81.19
N ASP A 451 26.66 46.08 81.15
CA ASP A 451 27.06 44.77 81.75
C ASP A 451 26.07 43.56 81.52
N ALA A 452 26.63 42.35 81.48
CA ALA A 452 26.07 40.99 81.76
C ALA A 452 24.81 40.38 81.05
N HIS A 453 25.09 39.51 80.06
CA HIS A 453 24.53 38.14 79.80
C HIS A 453 23.02 37.81 79.54
N GLU A 454 22.87 36.86 78.58
CA GLU A 454 21.70 36.01 78.23
C GLU A 454 20.54 36.59 77.38
N GLY A 455 20.53 36.29 76.08
CA GLY A 455 19.33 36.41 75.22
C GLY A 455 19.58 36.67 73.72
N THR A 456 19.59 35.61 72.89
CA THR A 456 19.63 35.62 71.40
C THR A 456 20.83 36.30 70.72
N PRO A 457 21.18 35.84 69.50
CA PRO A 457 21.25 36.81 68.40
C PRO A 457 20.66 36.31 67.07
N GLN A 458 20.03 37.22 66.35
CA GLN A 458 19.72 37.10 64.92
C GLN A 458 20.95 37.51 64.09
N VAL A 459 21.11 36.95 62.88
CA VAL A 459 21.86 37.63 61.80
C VAL A 459 21.13 37.40 60.48
N LEU A 460 20.55 38.48 59.96
CA LEU A 460 20.36 38.73 58.53
C LEU A 460 21.36 39.81 58.15
N VAL A 461 22.10 39.66 57.05
CA VAL A 461 22.42 40.73 56.06
C VAL A 461 22.68 40.03 54.72
N GLU A 462 22.42 40.78 53.64
CA GLU A 462 22.39 40.42 52.22
C GLU A 462 23.77 40.20 51.56
N ASP A 463 23.69 39.96 50.25
CA ASP A 463 24.74 39.78 49.23
C ASP A 463 26.02 40.61 49.37
N ASP A 464 27.17 40.04 48.96
CA ASP A 464 27.89 40.55 47.78
C ASP A 464 29.03 39.63 47.24
N ALA A 465 29.28 39.78 45.94
CA ALA A 465 30.50 39.56 45.13
C ALA A 465 31.50 38.39 45.35
N ASP A 466 31.67 37.61 44.26
CA ASP A 466 32.95 37.22 43.61
C ASP A 466 34.29 37.23 44.39
N MET A 467 34.99 36.07 44.44
CA MET A 467 36.33 35.85 43.82
C MET A 467 37.06 34.54 44.22
N SER A 468 37.27 33.67 43.21
CA SER A 468 38.51 32.90 42.89
C SER A 468 39.35 32.14 43.95
N LEU A 469 39.63 30.85 43.65
CA LEU A 469 40.95 30.22 43.35
C LEU A 469 40.79 28.69 43.53
N GLU A 470 40.96 27.85 42.50
CA GLU A 470 42.25 27.24 42.05
C GLU A 470 42.92 26.34 43.12
N ASN A 471 43.51 25.17 42.83
CA ASN A 471 43.81 24.47 41.57
C ASN A 471 44.19 22.99 41.89
N LEU A 472 44.13 22.06 40.92
CA LEU A 472 45.10 20.94 40.74
C LEU A 472 44.80 20.05 39.50
N ARG A 473 45.21 20.57 38.34
CA ARG A 473 45.85 19.96 37.13
C ARG A 473 46.41 18.50 37.21
N PRO A 474 46.98 17.92 36.11
CA PRO A 474 46.73 18.07 34.64
C PRO A 474 46.83 16.74 33.82
N GLN A 475 46.42 16.74 32.53
CA GLN A 475 47.32 16.46 31.36
C GLN A 475 46.62 16.51 29.99
N THR A 476 47.40 16.91 28.97
CA THR A 476 47.12 17.02 27.52
C THR A 476 47.92 15.90 26.78
N PRO A 477 48.13 15.84 25.43
CA PRO A 477 47.66 16.71 24.32
C PRO A 477 47.18 15.98 23.03
N SER A 478 46.83 16.79 22.04
CA SER A 478 46.59 16.48 20.62
C SER A 478 47.79 15.92 19.84
N VAL A 479 47.57 15.03 18.86
CA VAL A 479 48.27 15.01 17.53
C VAL A 479 47.32 14.46 16.44
N ALA A 480 47.56 14.88 15.19
CA ALA A 480 46.87 14.62 13.93
C ALA A 480 46.64 13.15 13.50
N SER A 481 45.83 13.01 12.44
CA SER A 481 45.95 11.94 11.43
C SER A 481 45.96 12.57 10.03
N ASP A 482 47.01 12.31 9.27
CA ASP A 482 47.37 12.95 8.00
C ASP A 482 47.38 11.89 6.88
N GLN A 483 46.91 12.24 5.66
CA GLN A 483 47.39 11.72 4.35
C GLN A 483 47.35 10.18 4.09
N ALA A 484 47.59 9.60 2.90
CA ALA A 484 47.66 10.00 1.47
C ALA A 484 47.65 8.69 0.63
N ASP A 485 47.46 8.62 -0.70
CA ASP A 485 46.81 9.45 -1.72
C ASP A 485 46.78 8.62 -3.04
N ASN A 486 45.93 8.97 -4.02
CA ASN A 486 46.38 8.95 -5.43
C ASN A 486 45.54 9.85 -6.35
N SER A 487 46.22 10.51 -7.28
CA SER A 487 45.67 11.47 -8.24
C SER A 487 45.53 10.90 -9.66
N GLY A 488 44.66 11.51 -10.48
CA GLY A 488 44.72 11.35 -11.93
C GLY A 488 43.40 11.61 -12.66
N GLY A 489 43.47 12.38 -13.76
CA GLY A 489 42.43 12.40 -14.80
C GLY A 489 41.57 13.65 -14.85
N PHE A 490 42.06 14.68 -15.54
CA PHE A 490 41.25 15.76 -16.09
C PHE A 490 40.68 15.28 -17.44
N GLU A 491 39.37 15.23 -17.59
CA GLU A 491 38.73 15.21 -18.92
C GLU A 491 37.33 15.83 -18.81
N SER A 492 37.12 16.91 -19.55
CA SER A 492 35.87 17.67 -19.65
C SER A 492 35.20 17.30 -20.97
N GLU A 493 33.96 16.81 -20.92
CA GLU A 493 33.09 16.74 -22.09
C GLU A 493 31.75 17.42 -21.77
N ASP A 494 31.37 18.36 -22.64
CA ASP A 494 30.18 19.19 -22.51
C ASP A 494 28.89 18.38 -22.73
N TYR A 495 27.88 18.65 -21.91
CA TYR A 495 26.49 18.34 -22.24
C TYR A 495 25.79 19.67 -22.59
N GLU A 496 25.84 20.04 -23.87
CA GLU A 496 24.95 21.08 -24.40
C GLU A 496 23.50 20.58 -24.44
N ALA A 497 22.56 21.53 -24.36
CA ALA A 497 21.15 21.26 -24.15
C ALA A 497 20.37 21.05 -25.46
N GLU A 498 19.55 20.00 -25.51
CA GLU A 498 18.49 19.80 -26.52
C GLU A 498 17.13 19.50 -25.84
N GLU A 499 16.67 20.37 -24.94
CA GLU A 499 15.29 20.37 -24.44
C GLU A 499 14.71 21.79 -24.44
N ASP A 500 14.33 22.31 -25.61
CA ASP A 500 13.46 23.50 -25.72
C ASP A 500 12.60 23.58 -27.01
N GLU A 501 12.89 22.83 -28.09
CA GLU A 501 12.11 22.91 -29.35
C GLU A 501 10.75 22.16 -29.36
N LEU A 502 10.35 21.48 -28.28
CA LEU A 502 9.09 20.71 -28.22
C LEU A 502 7.90 21.45 -27.57
N ALA A 503 8.08 22.70 -27.13
CA ALA A 503 7.04 23.46 -26.44
C ALA A 503 6.13 24.30 -27.38
N GLU A 504 6.60 24.73 -28.57
CA GLU A 504 5.83 25.66 -29.42
C GLU A 504 4.80 24.97 -30.35
N ASP A 505 4.93 23.67 -30.66
CA ASP A 505 4.09 22.98 -31.67
C ASP A 505 2.73 22.46 -31.12
N MET A 506 2.39 22.79 -29.87
CA MET A 506 1.06 22.53 -29.27
C MET A 506 0.17 23.78 -29.15
N ALA A 507 0.61 24.94 -29.62
CA ALA A 507 -0.10 26.22 -29.46
C ALA A 507 -0.32 26.97 -30.79
N ARG A 508 -0.84 26.29 -31.83
CA ARG A 508 -1.36 26.94 -33.06
C ARG A 508 -2.47 26.16 -33.77
#